data_AF-A0A7C1IKW1-F1
#
_entry.id   AF-A0A7C1IKW1-F1
#
_cell.length_a   1.000
_cell.length_b   1.000
_cell.length_c   1.000
_cell.angle_alpha   90.00
_cell.angle_beta   90.00
_cell.angle_gamma   90.00
#
_symmetry.space_group_name_H-M   'P 1'
#
loop_
_entity.id
_entity.type
_entity.pdbx_description
1 polymer ?
#
loop_
_entity_poly.entity_id
_entity_poly.type
_entity_poly.pdbx_seq_one_letter_code
_entity_poly.pdbx_strand_id
1 'polypeptide(L)'
;MRSKLLYLVMVMLVAFALMTPAAAQGDDRVSRPGVYRGYSKEIYTGWARTSQYVAVRDGTKLAVDIFRPTLDGETVDDPLPVIWTHHRYHRASVDDNGHITTILDVVPELATVIKHGYVVGVVDVRGGGASYGTR
;
A
#
# COMPACT_ATOMS: atom_id res chain seq x y z
N MET A 1 4.73 19.37 -42.80
CA MET A 1 3.57 19.39 -41.88
C MET A 1 3.62 18.30 -40.81
N ARG A 2 4.11 17.07 -41.11
CA ARG A 2 4.24 15.98 -40.12
C ARG A 2 5.22 16.25 -38.97
N SER A 3 6.34 16.93 -39.19
CA SER A 3 7.33 17.24 -38.14
C SER A 3 6.84 18.26 -37.11
N LYS A 4 6.06 19.26 -37.52
CA LYS A 4 5.45 20.26 -36.62
C LYS A 4 4.38 19.62 -35.72
N LEU A 5 3.65 18.64 -36.23
CA LEU A 5 2.65 17.89 -35.47
C LEU A 5 3.29 16.96 -34.44
N LEU A 6 4.38 16.28 -34.80
CA LEU A 6 5.17 15.47 -33.84
C LEU A 6 5.79 16.33 -32.73
N TYR A 7 6.31 17.50 -33.08
CA TYR A 7 6.86 18.43 -32.09
C TYR A 7 5.78 18.95 -31.13
N LEU A 8 4.59 19.26 -31.64
CA LEU A 8 3.46 19.71 -30.82
C LEU A 8 2.96 18.61 -29.86
N VAL A 9 2.90 17.36 -30.33
CA VAL A 9 2.51 16.20 -29.50
C VAL A 9 3.57 15.90 -28.43
N MET A 10 4.86 16.02 -28.77
CA MET A 10 5.96 15.84 -27.79
C MET A 10 5.95 16.95 -26.72
N VAL A 11 5.68 18.20 -27.10
CA VAL A 11 5.53 19.31 -26.15
C VAL A 11 4.31 19.11 -25.24
N MET A 12 3.19 18.62 -25.77
CA MET A 12 2.01 18.29 -24.95
C MET A 12 2.24 17.12 -23.99
N LEU A 13 2.98 16.08 -24.40
CA LEU A 13 3.34 14.94 -23.53
C LEU A 13 4.28 15.36 -22.39
N VAL A 14 5.24 16.26 -22.65
CA VAL A 14 6.12 16.83 -21.61
C VAL A 14 5.34 17.75 -20.68
N ALA A 15 4.41 18.56 -21.20
CA ALA A 15 3.55 19.42 -20.38
C ALA A 15 2.60 18.62 -19.47
N PHE A 16 2.10 17.48 -19.95
CA PHE A 16 1.26 16.58 -19.14
C PHE A 16 2.06 15.84 -18.07
N ALA A 17 3.32 15.48 -18.35
CA ALA A 17 4.23 14.87 -17.36
C ALA A 17 4.69 15.87 -16.27
N LEU A 18 4.65 17.18 -16.55
CA LEU A 18 4.93 18.24 -15.58
C LEU A 18 3.70 18.63 -14.73
N MET A 19 2.51 18.19 -15.11
CA MET A 19 1.31 18.24 -14.27
C MET A 19 1.25 17.01 -13.35
N THR A 20 2.36 16.73 -12.66
CA THR A 20 2.25 16.00 -11.40
C THR A 20 1.39 16.89 -10.49
N PRO A 21 0.35 16.37 -9.82
CA PRO A 21 -0.19 17.07 -8.68
C PRO A 21 0.93 17.07 -7.65
N ALA A 22 1.75 18.13 -7.63
CA ALA A 22 2.46 18.51 -6.43
C ALA A 22 1.36 18.64 -5.39
N ALA A 23 1.20 17.61 -4.57
CA ALA A 23 0.16 17.54 -3.56
C ALA A 23 0.28 18.80 -2.74
N ALA A 24 -0.61 19.77 -3.00
CA ALA A 24 -0.50 21.15 -2.54
C ALA A 24 -0.07 21.14 -1.07
N GLN A 25 1.20 21.45 -0.85
CA GLN A 25 1.79 21.50 0.48
C GLN A 25 1.32 22.81 1.11
N GLY A 26 0.11 22.79 1.67
CA GLY A 26 -0.47 23.94 2.36
C GLY A 26 0.42 24.42 3.50
N ASP A 27 0.46 25.74 3.67
CA ASP A 27 1.34 26.48 4.59
C ASP A 27 1.12 26.19 6.09
N ASP A 28 0.11 25.40 6.46
CA ASP A 28 -0.28 25.11 7.85
C ASP A 28 0.28 23.78 8.42
N ARG A 29 1.28 23.19 7.76
CA ARG A 29 1.87 21.92 8.23
C ARG A 29 2.78 22.13 9.42
N VAL A 30 2.56 21.35 10.47
CA VAL A 30 3.39 21.39 11.69
C VAL A 30 3.96 20.00 11.91
N SER A 31 5.29 19.89 11.97
CA SER A 31 6.03 18.68 12.36
C SER A 31 6.98 18.98 13.49
N ARG A 32 6.56 18.74 14.72
CA ARG A 32 7.43 18.80 15.90
C ARG A 32 6.97 17.78 16.94
N PRO A 33 7.85 17.34 17.86
CA PRO A 33 7.48 16.37 18.88
C PRO A 33 6.15 16.75 19.57
N GLY A 34 5.18 15.82 19.52
CA GLY A 34 3.84 15.99 20.09
C GLY A 34 2.85 16.82 19.27
N VAL A 35 3.21 17.40 18.12
CA VAL A 35 2.29 18.18 17.28
C VAL A 35 2.51 17.89 15.79
N TYR A 36 1.54 17.20 15.19
CA TYR A 36 1.49 16.85 13.78
C TYR A 36 0.15 17.27 13.18
N ARG A 37 0.14 18.20 12.21
CA ARG A 37 -1.08 18.72 11.57
C ARG A 37 -0.85 19.10 10.11
N GLY A 38 -1.92 19.13 9.32
CA GLY A 38 -1.91 19.54 7.90
C GLY A 38 -1.49 18.45 6.92
N TYR A 39 -1.48 17.18 7.36
CA TYR A 39 -1.14 16.01 6.55
C TYR A 39 -2.39 15.34 5.96
N SER A 40 -2.28 14.05 5.61
CA SER A 40 -3.40 13.24 5.11
C SER A 40 -4.59 13.27 6.06
N LYS A 41 -5.78 13.09 5.47
CA LYS A 41 -7.04 12.96 6.19
C LYS A 41 -7.48 11.49 6.14
N GLU A 42 -8.18 11.06 7.18
CA GLU A 42 -8.89 9.79 7.15
C GLU A 42 -10.11 9.94 6.23
N ILE A 43 -10.02 9.34 5.05
CA ILE A 43 -11.08 9.40 4.04
C ILE A 43 -11.68 8.02 3.77
N TYR A 44 -10.96 6.95 4.08
CA TYR A 44 -11.43 5.57 3.89
C TYR A 44 -12.01 5.01 5.18
N THR A 45 -13.05 4.19 5.07
CA THR A 45 -13.85 3.70 6.20
C THR A 45 -13.45 2.30 6.65
N GLY A 46 -12.76 1.54 5.80
CA GLY A 46 -12.30 0.20 6.13
C GLY A 46 -11.20 -0.32 5.21
N TRP A 47 -11.10 -1.65 5.11
CA TRP A 47 -10.16 -2.33 4.24
C TRP A 47 -10.69 -3.67 3.73
N ALA A 48 -10.19 -4.09 2.58
CA ALA A 48 -10.37 -5.42 2.03
C ALA A 48 -9.02 -6.15 1.99
N ARG A 49 -9.02 -7.43 2.39
CA ARG A 49 -7.83 -8.29 2.36
C ARG A 49 -7.89 -9.23 1.17
N THR A 50 -6.80 -9.27 0.41
CA THR A 50 -6.52 -10.34 -0.56
C THR A 50 -5.20 -11.02 -0.20
N SER A 51 -5.04 -12.29 -0.56
CA SER A 51 -3.80 -13.04 -0.32
C SER A 51 -3.29 -13.61 -1.64
N GLN A 52 -1.99 -13.51 -1.89
CA GLN A 52 -1.37 -14.09 -3.07
C GLN A 52 0.07 -14.55 -2.84
N TYR A 53 0.59 -15.32 -3.78
CA TYR A 53 2.00 -15.70 -3.84
C TYR A 53 2.76 -14.82 -4.82
N VAL A 54 3.84 -14.20 -4.37
CA VAL A 54 4.77 -13.44 -5.21
C VAL A 54 6.03 -14.27 -5.43
N ALA A 55 6.33 -14.59 -6.69
CA ALA A 55 7.56 -15.29 -7.05
C ALA A 55 8.74 -14.31 -7.04
N VAL A 56 9.82 -14.66 -6.34
CA VAL A 56 11.07 -13.90 -6.35
C VAL A 56 12.07 -14.50 -7.36
N ARG A 57 13.26 -13.90 -7.46
CA ARG A 57 14.24 -14.14 -8.54
C ARG A 57 14.63 -15.62 -8.75
N ASP A 58 14.61 -16.42 -7.69
CA ASP A 58 14.95 -17.85 -7.72
C ASP A 58 13.73 -18.77 -7.86
N GLY A 59 12.55 -18.20 -8.17
CA GLY A 59 11.28 -18.92 -8.30
C GLY A 59 10.57 -19.20 -6.98
N THR A 60 11.17 -18.87 -5.83
CA THR A 60 10.52 -19.09 -4.53
C THR A 60 9.30 -18.19 -4.37
N LYS A 61 8.20 -18.76 -3.89
CA LYS A 61 6.92 -18.09 -3.70
C LYS A 61 6.81 -17.56 -2.27
N LEU A 62 6.72 -16.24 -2.12
CA LEU A 62 6.45 -15.60 -0.83
C LEU A 62 4.95 -15.34 -0.68
N ALA A 63 4.39 -15.68 0.47
CA ALA A 63 3.00 -15.40 0.80
C ALA A 63 2.82 -13.94 1.22
N VAL A 64 1.89 -13.25 0.58
CA VAL A 64 1.62 -11.82 0.77
C VAL A 64 0.13 -11.63 1.04
N ASP A 65 -0.19 -10.94 2.13
CA ASP A 65 -1.49 -10.28 2.28
C ASP A 65 -1.42 -8.85 1.77
N ILE A 66 -2.46 -8.42 1.08
CA ILE A 66 -2.64 -7.06 0.59
C ILE A 66 -3.93 -6.52 1.18
N PHE A 67 -3.80 -5.48 1.98
CA PHE A 67 -4.90 -4.73 2.55
C PHE A 67 -5.07 -3.44 1.76
N ARG A 68 -6.15 -3.37 0.98
CA ARG A 68 -6.54 -2.16 0.24
C ARG A 68 -7.61 -1.39 1.02
N PRO A 69 -7.60 -0.05 0.99
CA PRO A 69 -8.67 0.73 1.60
C PRO A 69 -10.03 0.40 0.97
N THR A 70 -11.08 0.52 1.78
CA THR A 70 -12.45 0.54 1.30
C THR A 70 -13.11 1.87 1.65
N LEU A 71 -13.98 2.33 0.75
CA LEU A 71 -14.87 3.46 0.98
C LEU A 71 -16.30 2.94 0.90
N ASP A 72 -17.09 3.16 1.95
CA ASP A 72 -18.47 2.69 2.06
C ASP A 72 -18.66 1.19 1.74
N GLY A 73 -17.65 0.39 2.10
CA GLY A 73 -17.63 -1.07 1.89
C GLY A 73 -17.08 -1.51 0.53
N GLU A 74 -16.85 -0.61 -0.41
CA GLU A 74 -16.28 -0.91 -1.73
C GLU A 74 -14.76 -0.77 -1.73
N THR A 75 -14.06 -1.70 -2.37
CA THR A 75 -12.59 -1.68 -2.47
C THR A 75 -12.14 -0.57 -3.40
N VAL A 76 -11.16 0.22 -2.96
CA VAL A 76 -10.59 1.31 -3.76
C VAL A 76 -9.46 0.78 -4.64
N ASP A 77 -9.60 1.00 -5.95
CA ASP A 77 -8.67 0.52 -6.98
C ASP A 77 -7.69 1.59 -7.48
N ASP A 78 -7.76 2.81 -6.93
CA ASP A 78 -6.80 3.87 -7.20
C ASP A 78 -5.34 3.40 -7.00
N PRO A 79 -4.38 3.96 -7.76
CA PRO A 79 -2.97 3.74 -7.55
C PRO A 79 -2.53 4.47 -6.27
N LEU A 80 -2.53 3.74 -5.16
CA LEU A 80 -2.15 4.24 -3.84
C LEU A 80 -0.73 3.79 -3.46
N PRO A 81 0.01 4.59 -2.66
CA PRO A 81 1.30 4.19 -2.12
C PRO A 81 1.19 2.92 -1.26
N VAL A 82 2.20 2.06 -1.34
CA VAL A 82 2.27 0.81 -0.58
C VAL A 82 3.24 0.96 0.60
N ILE A 83 2.77 0.64 1.80
CA ILE A 83 3.62 0.33 2.94
C ILE A 83 3.85 -1.18 2.95
N TRP A 84 5.12 -1.57 2.82
CA TRP A 84 5.52 -2.97 2.77
C TRP A 84 6.14 -3.40 4.10
N THR A 85 5.63 -4.46 4.71
CA THR A 85 6.16 -5.03 5.94
C THR A 85 6.54 -6.50 5.74
N HIS A 86 7.69 -6.89 6.28
CA HIS A 86 8.25 -8.24 6.10
C HIS A 86 8.44 -8.89 7.47
N HIS A 87 7.67 -9.94 7.74
CA HIS A 87 7.55 -10.52 9.06
C HIS A 87 8.20 -11.90 9.15
N ARG A 88 9.07 -12.07 10.16
CA ARG A 88 9.67 -13.37 10.49
C ARG A 88 8.67 -14.31 11.18
N TYR A 89 7.73 -13.73 11.93
CA TYR A 89 6.85 -14.43 12.86
C TYR A 89 5.40 -14.42 12.37
N HIS A 90 5.18 -14.86 11.13
CA HIS A 90 3.87 -15.03 10.49
C HIS A 90 3.11 -13.72 10.19
N ARG A 91 2.54 -13.61 8.99
CA ARG A 91 1.59 -12.54 8.58
C ARG A 91 0.19 -12.74 9.17
N ALA A 92 -0.15 -14.00 9.45
CA ALA A 92 -1.42 -14.41 10.02
C ALA A 92 -1.27 -15.75 10.78
N SER A 93 -2.11 -15.96 11.77
CA SER A 93 -2.28 -17.22 12.50
C SER A 93 -3.75 -17.62 12.52
N VAL A 94 -4.01 -18.92 12.61
CA VAL A 94 -5.36 -19.47 12.75
C VAL A 94 -5.42 -20.21 14.07
N ASP A 95 -6.41 -19.92 14.90
CA ASP A 95 -6.62 -20.64 16.16
C ASP A 95 -7.40 -21.95 15.95
N ASP A 96 -7.59 -22.71 17.04
CA ASP A 96 -8.29 -24.00 17.01
C ASP A 96 -9.77 -23.89 16.58
N ASN A 97 -10.36 -22.69 16.65
CA ASN A 97 -11.73 -22.41 16.24
C ASN A 97 -11.83 -21.90 14.79
N GLY A 98 -10.69 -21.78 14.08
CA GLY A 98 -10.62 -21.25 12.74
C GLY A 98 -10.63 -19.72 12.66
N HIS A 99 -10.52 -19.01 13.80
CA HIS A 99 -10.40 -17.57 13.81
C HIS A 99 -9.03 -17.15 13.28
N ILE A 100 -9.03 -16.19 12.35
CA ILE A 100 -7.80 -15.70 11.70
C ILE A 100 -7.38 -14.39 12.35
N THR A 101 -6.25 -14.42 13.05
CA THR A 101 -5.55 -13.21 13.50
C THR A 101 -4.56 -12.78 12.43
N THR A 102 -4.58 -11.51 12.06
CA THR A 102 -3.70 -10.90 11.05
C THR A 102 -2.73 -9.91 11.67
N ILE A 103 -1.79 -9.39 10.87
CA ILE A 103 -0.94 -8.31 11.34
C ILE A 103 -1.71 -7.03 11.73
N LEU A 104 -2.88 -6.77 11.14
CA LEU A 104 -3.68 -5.58 11.49
C LEU A 104 -4.24 -5.70 12.92
N ASP A 105 -4.44 -6.91 13.43
CA ASP A 105 -4.89 -7.16 14.80
C ASP A 105 -3.75 -7.00 15.82
N VAL A 106 -2.50 -7.22 15.38
CA VAL A 106 -1.29 -7.12 16.21
C VAL A 106 -0.67 -5.72 16.16
N VAL A 107 -0.77 -5.04 15.02
CA VAL A 107 -0.20 -3.71 14.74
C VAL A 107 -1.33 -2.80 14.21
N PRO A 108 -2.21 -2.31 15.09
CA PRO A 108 -3.39 -1.54 14.69
C PRO A 108 -3.06 -0.23 13.96
N GLU A 109 -1.84 0.30 14.11
CA GLU A 109 -1.36 1.48 13.38
C GLU A 109 -1.32 1.26 11.86
N LEU A 110 -1.15 0.01 11.41
CA LEU A 110 -1.25 -0.33 9.99
C LEU A 110 -2.68 -0.14 9.46
N ALA A 111 -3.70 -0.36 10.29
CA ALA A 111 -5.08 -0.06 9.91
C ALA A 111 -5.31 1.45 9.80
N THR A 112 -4.67 2.25 10.67
CA THR A 112 -4.73 3.71 10.60
C THR A 112 -4.19 4.22 9.27
N VAL A 113 -3.00 3.80 8.83
CA VAL A 113 -2.45 4.29 7.54
C VAL A 113 -3.31 3.89 6.33
N ILE A 114 -4.04 2.77 6.39
CA ILE A 114 -5.00 2.41 5.33
C ILE A 114 -6.11 3.46 5.22
N LYS A 115 -6.64 3.94 6.35
CA LYS A 115 -7.63 5.02 6.38
C LYS A 115 -7.14 6.34 5.78
N HIS A 116 -5.82 6.55 5.77
CA HIS A 116 -5.13 7.71 5.18
C HIS A 116 -4.71 7.50 3.70
N GLY A 117 -5.10 6.38 3.08
CA GLY A 117 -4.88 6.14 1.66
C GLY A 117 -3.61 5.41 1.30
N TYR A 118 -3.17 4.50 2.17
CA TYR A 118 -2.10 3.56 1.87
C TYR A 118 -2.64 2.15 1.66
N VAL A 119 -2.00 1.41 0.77
CA VAL A 119 -2.12 -0.05 0.72
C VAL A 119 -1.07 -0.64 1.66
N VAL A 120 -1.43 -1.68 2.40
CA VAL A 120 -0.47 -2.39 3.26
C VAL A 120 -0.22 -3.78 2.70
N GLY A 121 1.03 -4.06 2.35
CA GLY A 121 1.50 -5.36 1.89
C GLY A 121 2.30 -6.07 2.99
N VAL A 122 1.85 -7.24 3.42
CA VAL A 122 2.38 -7.96 4.59
C VAL A 122 2.89 -9.31 4.17
N VAL A 123 4.16 -9.58 4.40
CA VAL A 123 4.85 -10.72 3.80
C VAL A 123 5.47 -11.62 4.82
N ASP A 124 5.29 -12.92 4.64
CA ASP A 124 6.05 -13.94 5.35
C ASP A 124 7.48 -14.04 4.78
N VAL A 125 8.49 -14.03 5.64
CA VAL A 125 9.87 -14.34 5.19
C VAL A 125 9.95 -15.70 4.51
N ARG A 126 10.92 -15.87 3.60
CA ARG A 126 11.26 -17.16 3.00
C ARG A 126 11.40 -18.25 4.06
N GLY A 127 10.79 -19.41 3.82
CA GLY A 127 10.79 -20.54 4.75
C GLY A 127 10.11 -20.26 6.10
N GLY A 128 9.29 -19.21 6.19
CA GLY A 128 8.46 -18.88 7.34
C GLY A 128 7.00 -18.77 6.94
N GLY A 129 6.09 -19.05 7.88
CA GLY A 129 4.65 -18.99 7.63
C GLY A 129 4.21 -19.77 6.40
N ALA A 130 3.43 -19.12 5.54
CA ALA A 130 2.94 -19.72 4.31
C ALA A 130 3.90 -19.54 3.11
N SER A 131 5.06 -18.88 3.30
CA SER A 131 6.08 -18.71 2.27
C SER A 131 6.88 -19.99 2.04
N TYR A 132 7.28 -20.22 0.80
CA TYR A 132 8.12 -21.34 0.39
C TYR A 132 9.61 -21.08 0.67
N GLY A 133 10.43 -22.11 0.43
CA GLY A 133 11.88 -22.08 0.55
C GLY A 133 12.37 -22.44 1.95
N THR A 134 13.68 -22.29 2.16
CA THR A 134 14.35 -22.58 3.44
C THR A 134 15.09 -21.35 3.94
N ARG A 135 15.34 -21.33 5.26
CA ARG A 135 16.21 -20.33 5.90
C ARG A 135 17.69 -20.65 5.67
#